data_AF-R0EKC1-F1
#
_entry.id   AF-R0EKC1-F1
#
_cell.length_a   1.000
_cell.length_b   1.000
_cell.length_c   1.000
_cell.angle_alpha   90.00
_cell.angle_beta   90.00
_cell.angle_gamma   90.00
#
_symmetry.space_group_name_H-M   'P 1'
#
loop_
_entity.id
_entity.type
_entity.pdbx_description
1 polymer ?
#
loop_
_entity_poly.entity_id
_entity_poly.type
_entity_poly.pdbx_seq_one_letter_code
_entity_poly.pdbx_strand_id
1 'polypeptide(L)'
;MPPVEIIAFNVHVRRKLHGWKQSTLASLADVSLSTIERIERGEPVQPALMEKVGAAFGYPPGYYTAPRTPLTQEEVAQQYDGHTVFVSVEPFAKQLQFRRIARCMHLVFAPIGDCPNDQPQLLKLFELLSELTVRLALPTLAPRSRLGGVRPLYQAITNQIALLRRAGIALVCGVLHEPERDPQRYAVIAAGHLAVDPGIQTRKLLILDRREVTGTWETESLD
;
A
#
# COMPACT_ATOMS: atom_id res chain seq x y z
N MET A 1 -14.79 -8.36 25.24
CA MET A 1 -13.71 -7.51 24.72
C MET A 1 -12.49 -8.40 24.44
N PRO A 2 -11.69 -8.13 23.41
CA PRO A 2 -10.46 -8.89 23.16
C PRO A 2 -9.48 -8.77 24.35
N PRO A 3 -8.63 -9.78 24.61
CA PRO A 3 -7.57 -9.66 25.61
C PRO A 3 -6.64 -8.48 25.32
N VAL A 4 -6.18 -7.79 26.38
CA VAL A 4 -5.38 -6.56 26.25
C VAL A 4 -4.04 -6.81 25.57
N GLU A 5 -3.48 -8.01 25.71
CA GLU A 5 -2.24 -8.45 25.07
C GLU A 5 -2.41 -8.57 23.55
N ILE A 6 -3.57 -9.05 23.10
CA ILE A 6 -3.91 -9.16 21.68
C ILE A 6 -4.10 -7.77 21.06
N ILE A 7 -4.74 -6.86 21.81
CA ILE A 7 -4.88 -5.46 21.39
C ILE A 7 -3.50 -4.81 21.29
N ALA A 8 -2.66 -4.95 22.32
CA ALA A 8 -1.29 -4.41 22.35
C ALA A 8 -0.46 -4.91 21.16
N PHE A 9 -0.48 -6.21 20.91
CA PHE A 9 0.20 -6.83 19.76
C PHE A 9 -0.33 -6.26 18.45
N ASN A 10 -1.65 -6.21 18.26
CA ASN A 10 -2.25 -5.72 17.03
C ASN A 10 -1.92 -4.24 16.77
N VAL A 11 -2.04 -3.38 17.78
CA VAL A 11 -1.68 -1.95 17.68
C VAL A 11 -0.20 -1.80 17.35
N HIS A 12 0.69 -2.54 18.02
CA HIS A 12 2.12 -2.51 17.74
C HIS A 12 2.43 -2.92 16.29
N VAL A 13 1.93 -4.07 15.86
CA VAL A 13 2.17 -4.61 14.52
C VAL A 13 1.59 -3.68 13.46
N ARG A 14 0.35 -3.20 13.62
CA ARG A 14 -0.28 -2.26 12.68
C ARG A 14 0.53 -0.97 12.58
N ARG A 15 0.90 -0.37 13.70
CA ARG A 15 1.74 0.83 13.69
C ARG A 15 3.05 0.60 12.93
N LYS A 16 3.71 -0.54 13.15
CA LYS A 16 4.96 -0.91 12.45
C LYS A 16 4.74 -1.12 10.95
N LEU A 17 3.66 -1.76 10.55
CA LEU A 17 3.29 -1.96 9.14
C LEU A 17 3.02 -0.63 8.42
N HIS A 18 2.39 0.32 9.10
CA HIS A 18 2.22 1.69 8.62
C HIS A 18 3.54 2.50 8.62
N GLY A 19 4.60 2.02 9.27
CA GLY A 19 5.85 2.77 9.42
C GLY A 19 5.77 3.92 10.42
N TRP A 20 4.75 3.95 11.28
CA TRP A 20 4.49 5.07 12.20
C TRP A 20 5.35 4.97 13.47
N LYS A 21 5.79 6.14 13.98
CA LYS A 21 6.31 6.26 15.35
C LYS A 21 5.14 6.26 16.33
N GLN A 22 5.38 5.95 17.61
CA GLN A 22 4.33 6.02 18.64
C GLN A 22 3.75 7.44 18.74
N SER A 23 4.59 8.48 18.62
CA SER A 23 4.14 9.88 18.60
C SER A 23 3.26 10.23 17.39
N THR A 24 3.52 9.61 16.23
CA THR A 24 2.67 9.77 15.04
C THR A 24 1.27 9.19 15.29
N LEU A 25 1.19 7.97 15.82
CA LEU A 25 -0.10 7.36 16.17
C LEU A 25 -0.85 8.17 17.23
N ALA A 26 -0.15 8.65 18.26
CA ALA A 26 -0.73 9.49 19.30
C ALA A 26 -1.36 10.77 18.72
N SER A 27 -0.65 11.42 17.79
CA SER A 27 -1.17 12.61 17.09
C SER A 27 -2.36 12.31 16.19
N LEU A 28 -2.32 11.21 15.42
CA LEU A 28 -3.42 10.84 14.51
C LEU A 28 -4.68 10.41 15.28
N ALA A 29 -4.50 9.74 16.41
CA ALA A 29 -5.59 9.30 17.28
C ALA A 29 -6.05 10.38 18.27
N ASP A 30 -5.44 11.57 18.31
CA ASP A 30 -5.77 12.61 19.28
C ASP A 30 -5.76 12.09 20.74
N VAL A 31 -4.66 11.44 21.10
CA VAL A 31 -4.38 10.91 22.45
C VAL A 31 -2.95 11.23 22.88
N SER A 32 -2.65 11.09 24.17
CA SER A 32 -1.30 11.30 24.69
C SER A 32 -0.34 10.20 24.22
N LEU A 33 0.96 10.52 24.08
CA LEU A 33 2.00 9.52 23.82
C LEU A 33 2.01 8.43 24.90
N SER A 34 1.84 8.81 26.16
CA SER A 34 1.77 7.88 27.29
C SER A 34 0.63 6.86 27.14
N THR A 35 -0.49 7.26 26.53
CA THR A 35 -1.61 6.37 26.23
C THR A 35 -1.18 5.27 25.25
N ILE A 36 -0.47 5.63 24.17
CA ILE A 36 0.02 4.66 23.18
C ILE A 36 1.06 3.72 23.80
N GLU A 37 1.98 4.25 24.62
CA GLU A 37 2.99 3.44 25.31
C GLU A 37 2.37 2.43 26.27
N ARG A 38 1.29 2.81 26.97
CA ARG A 38 0.54 1.91 27.86
C ARG A 38 -0.19 0.82 27.06
N ILE A 39 -0.86 1.20 25.98
CA ILE A 39 -1.54 0.24 25.08
C ILE A 39 -0.57 -0.80 24.56
N GLU A 40 0.59 -0.39 24.03
CA GLU A 40 1.57 -1.35 23.48
C GLU A 40 2.27 -2.21 24.53
N ARG A 41 2.21 -1.83 25.82
CA ARG A 41 2.65 -2.67 26.95
C ARG A 41 1.58 -3.66 27.43
N GLY A 42 0.38 -3.63 26.87
CA GLY A 42 -0.74 -4.47 27.33
C GLY A 42 -1.41 -3.93 28.60
N GLU A 43 -1.20 -2.66 28.94
CA GLU A 43 -1.87 -2.06 30.09
C GLU A 43 -3.30 -1.62 29.75
N PRO A 44 -4.25 -1.75 30.68
CA PRO A 44 -5.61 -1.31 30.46
C PRO A 44 -5.68 0.21 30.31
N VAL A 45 -6.46 0.65 29.32
CA VAL A 45 -6.80 2.06 29.07
C VAL A 45 -8.30 2.21 28.90
N GLN A 46 -8.81 3.43 28.99
CA GLN A 46 -10.25 3.69 28.84
C GLN A 46 -10.74 3.31 27.43
N PRO A 47 -11.91 2.66 27.29
CA PRO A 47 -12.47 2.26 26.01
C PRO A 47 -12.57 3.39 24.98
N ALA A 48 -12.95 4.61 25.41
CA ALA A 48 -13.04 5.77 24.54
C ALA A 48 -11.71 6.15 23.87
N LEU A 49 -10.58 5.94 24.56
CA LEU A 49 -9.25 6.17 23.99
C LEU A 49 -8.89 5.08 22.98
N MET A 50 -9.35 3.84 23.23
CA MET A 50 -9.14 2.73 22.30
C MET A 50 -9.95 2.89 21.01
N GLU A 51 -11.16 3.44 21.10
CA GLU A 51 -11.97 3.80 19.92
C GLU A 51 -11.26 4.82 19.04
N LYS A 52 -10.66 5.86 19.64
CA LYS A 52 -9.86 6.83 18.88
C LYS A 52 -8.66 6.19 18.17
N VAL A 53 -7.98 5.25 18.83
CA VAL A 53 -6.86 4.50 18.21
C VAL A 53 -7.35 3.61 17.07
N GLY A 54 -8.48 2.92 17.24
CA GLY A 54 -9.11 2.15 16.17
C GLY A 54 -9.48 3.01 14.96
N ALA A 55 -10.10 4.16 15.21
CA ALA A 55 -10.46 5.12 14.17
C ALA A 55 -9.24 5.65 13.40
N ALA A 56 -8.11 5.89 14.08
CA ALA A 56 -6.87 6.32 13.43
C ALA A 56 -6.31 5.28 12.43
N PHE A 57 -6.62 3.99 12.62
CA PHE A 57 -6.31 2.93 11.65
C PHE A 57 -7.40 2.71 10.60
N GLY A 58 -8.51 3.47 10.66
CA GLY A 58 -9.67 3.31 9.78
C GLY A 58 -10.59 2.15 10.17
N TYR A 59 -10.52 1.65 11.41
CA TYR A 59 -11.42 0.59 11.87
C TYR A 59 -12.80 1.12 12.24
N PRO A 60 -13.85 0.27 12.07
CA PRO A 60 -15.18 0.63 12.52
C PRO A 60 -15.24 0.76 14.06
N PRO A 61 -16.19 1.55 14.58
CA PRO A 61 -16.43 1.65 16.01
C PRO A 61 -16.63 0.26 16.65
N GLY A 62 -16.08 0.07 17.84
CA GLY A 62 -16.18 -1.19 18.57
C GLY A 62 -15.12 -2.23 18.21
N TYR A 63 -14.25 -1.99 17.22
CA TYR A 63 -13.26 -3.00 16.78
C TYR A 63 -12.39 -3.57 17.91
N TYR A 64 -12.00 -2.73 18.87
CA TYR A 64 -11.20 -3.12 20.02
C TYR A 64 -12.00 -3.25 21.33
N THR A 65 -13.21 -2.72 21.41
CA THR A 65 -13.98 -2.66 22.67
C THR A 65 -15.14 -3.65 22.70
N ALA A 66 -15.69 -4.04 21.53
CA ALA A 66 -16.79 -4.97 21.44
C ALA A 66 -16.39 -6.38 21.91
N PRO A 67 -17.32 -7.15 22.49
CA PRO A 67 -17.16 -8.58 22.66
C PRO A 67 -16.91 -9.25 21.30
N ARG A 68 -15.85 -10.06 21.20
CA ARG A 68 -15.66 -10.92 20.03
C ARG A 68 -16.40 -12.22 20.25
N THR A 69 -17.34 -12.52 19.37
CA THR A 69 -17.91 -13.85 19.25
C THR A 69 -16.92 -14.72 18.46
N PRO A 70 -16.63 -15.96 18.88
CA PRO A 70 -15.86 -16.87 18.06
C PRO A 70 -16.57 -17.04 16.71
N LEU A 71 -15.84 -16.89 15.62
CA LEU A 71 -16.34 -17.18 14.29
C LEU A 71 -16.54 -18.69 14.16
N THR A 72 -17.61 -19.09 13.49
CA THR A 72 -17.80 -20.47 13.02
C THR A 72 -16.76 -20.81 11.96
N GLN A 73 -16.50 -22.11 11.73
CA GLN A 73 -15.54 -22.54 10.69
C GLN A 73 -15.93 -22.03 9.29
N GLU A 74 -17.23 -21.97 9.00
CA GLU A 74 -17.76 -21.43 7.74
C GLU A 74 -17.48 -19.93 7.61
N GLU A 75 -17.68 -19.16 8.68
CA GLU A 75 -17.36 -17.72 8.71
C GLU A 75 -15.84 -17.47 8.60
N VAL A 76 -15.01 -18.33 9.22
CA VAL A 76 -13.55 -18.25 9.08
C VAL A 76 -13.14 -18.51 7.62
N ALA A 77 -13.72 -19.52 6.97
CA ALA A 77 -13.44 -19.84 5.57
C ALA A 77 -13.87 -18.70 4.63
N GLN A 78 -15.00 -18.04 4.89
CA GLN A 78 -15.46 -16.88 4.11
C GLN A 78 -14.60 -15.62 4.35
N GLN A 79 -14.02 -15.47 5.54
CA GLN A 79 -13.27 -14.27 5.92
C GLN A 79 -11.76 -14.37 5.60
N TYR A 80 -11.23 -15.59 5.48
CA TYR A 80 -9.86 -15.87 5.06
C TYR A 80 -9.83 -16.41 3.62
N ASP A 81 -9.99 -15.49 2.67
CA ASP A 81 -10.03 -15.79 1.23
C ASP A 81 -8.66 -16.19 0.63
N GLY A 82 -7.60 -16.41 1.41
CA GLY A 82 -6.28 -16.84 0.90
C GLY A 82 -5.60 -15.91 -0.14
N HIS A 83 -6.23 -14.79 -0.49
CA HIS A 83 -5.81 -13.87 -1.55
C HIS A 83 -4.94 -12.72 -1.03
N THR A 84 -4.57 -12.71 0.26
CA THR A 84 -3.67 -11.67 0.78
C THR A 84 -2.25 -11.91 0.27
N VAL A 85 -1.67 -10.90 -0.39
CA VAL A 85 -0.27 -10.91 -0.84
C VAL A 85 0.53 -9.81 -0.16
N PHE A 86 1.79 -10.14 0.12
CA PHE A 86 2.75 -9.23 0.73
C PHE A 86 3.77 -8.77 -0.31
N VAL A 87 3.84 -7.46 -0.53
CA VAL A 87 4.75 -6.86 -1.52
C VAL A 87 5.80 -6.05 -0.79
N SER A 88 7.08 -6.44 -0.90
CA SER A 88 8.17 -5.62 -0.40
C SER A 88 8.26 -4.34 -1.22
N VAL A 89 8.27 -3.18 -0.53
CA VAL A 89 8.27 -1.87 -1.18
C VAL A 89 9.38 -0.96 -0.69
N GLU A 90 9.69 0.02 -1.53
CA GLU A 90 10.63 1.11 -1.23
C GLU A 90 10.16 2.43 -1.86
N PRO A 91 10.64 3.59 -1.38
CA PRO A 91 10.31 4.89 -1.97
C PRO A 91 10.62 4.96 -3.46
N PHE A 92 9.63 5.36 -4.25
CA PHE A 92 9.78 5.43 -5.70
C PHE A 92 10.41 6.76 -6.11
N ALA A 93 11.71 6.73 -6.40
CA ALA A 93 12.53 7.92 -6.61
C ALA A 93 13.68 7.75 -7.63
N LYS A 94 14.14 6.52 -7.87
CA LYS A 94 15.43 6.26 -8.53
C LYS A 94 15.22 5.63 -9.91
N GLN A 95 16.07 5.98 -10.88
CA GLN A 95 16.01 5.41 -12.23
C GLN A 95 16.13 3.88 -12.28
N LEU A 96 16.90 3.27 -11.36
CA LEU A 96 16.98 1.82 -11.23
C LEU A 96 15.61 1.19 -10.94
N GLN A 97 14.79 1.85 -10.12
CA GLN A 97 13.44 1.41 -9.81
C GLN A 97 12.54 1.55 -11.03
N PHE A 98 12.65 2.64 -11.80
CA PHE A 98 11.88 2.83 -13.04
C PHE A 98 12.14 1.68 -14.02
N ARG A 99 13.42 1.31 -14.20
CA ARG A 99 13.83 0.17 -15.02
C ARG A 99 13.29 -1.17 -14.49
N ARG A 100 13.32 -1.39 -13.18
CA ARG A 100 12.82 -2.62 -12.57
C ARG A 100 11.31 -2.76 -12.79
N ILE A 101 10.56 -1.69 -12.56
CA ILE A 101 9.11 -1.63 -12.76
C ILE A 101 8.75 -1.80 -14.24
N ALA A 102 9.42 -1.08 -15.13
CA ALA A 102 9.16 -1.15 -16.58
C ALA A 102 9.58 -2.49 -17.25
N ARG A 103 10.22 -3.40 -16.51
CA ARG A 103 10.50 -4.77 -16.97
C ARG A 103 9.40 -5.75 -16.58
N CYS A 104 8.45 -5.34 -15.74
CA CYS A 104 7.27 -6.15 -15.44
C CYS A 104 6.27 -5.98 -16.58
N MET A 105 5.58 -7.06 -16.95
CA MET A 105 4.61 -7.02 -18.05
C MET A 105 3.34 -6.27 -17.66
N HIS A 106 2.98 -6.29 -16.38
CA HIS A 106 1.81 -5.61 -15.85
C HIS A 106 2.19 -4.60 -14.77
N LEU A 107 1.58 -3.42 -14.85
CA LEU A 107 1.73 -2.33 -13.90
C LEU A 107 0.41 -2.13 -13.16
N VAL A 108 0.45 -2.24 -11.84
CA VAL A 108 -0.69 -2.14 -10.94
C VAL A 108 -0.55 -0.90 -10.09
N PHE A 109 -1.64 -0.14 -10.00
CA PHE A 109 -1.75 0.99 -9.09
C PHE A 109 -2.58 0.61 -7.88
N ALA A 110 -2.00 0.76 -6.69
CA ALA A 110 -2.65 0.45 -5.42
C ALA A 110 -2.82 1.76 -4.60
N PRO A 111 -3.98 2.41 -4.65
CA PRO A 111 -4.22 3.60 -3.82
C PRO A 111 -4.15 3.23 -2.34
N ILE A 112 -3.55 4.11 -1.54
CA ILE A 112 -3.54 3.99 -0.09
C ILE A 112 -4.39 5.12 0.48
N GLY A 113 -5.34 4.76 1.34
CA GLY A 113 -6.25 5.70 1.97
C GLY A 113 -7.22 6.31 0.97
N ASP A 114 -7.34 7.63 0.98
CA ASP A 114 -8.26 8.42 0.16
C ASP A 114 -7.66 8.88 -1.18
N CYS A 115 -6.49 8.37 -1.57
CA CYS A 115 -5.82 8.78 -2.79
C CYS A 115 -6.63 8.34 -4.03
N PRO A 116 -7.19 9.27 -4.83
CA PRO A 116 -8.00 8.93 -5.99
C PRO A 116 -7.15 8.31 -7.11
N ASN A 117 -7.65 7.22 -7.72
CA ASN A 117 -6.99 6.55 -8.84
C ASN A 117 -7.00 7.37 -10.15
N ASP A 118 -7.91 8.33 -10.26
CA ASP A 118 -8.19 9.12 -11.46
C ASP A 118 -7.49 10.48 -11.49
N GLN A 119 -6.60 10.76 -10.53
CA GLN A 119 -5.87 12.03 -10.56
C GLN A 119 -5.01 12.15 -11.84
N PRO A 120 -5.15 13.24 -12.62
CA PRO A 120 -4.44 13.42 -13.89
C PRO A 120 -2.92 13.27 -13.77
N GLN A 121 -2.35 13.66 -12.63
CA GLN A 121 -0.92 13.55 -12.38
C GLN A 121 -0.46 12.09 -12.19
N LEU A 122 -1.29 11.23 -11.60
CA LEU A 122 -1.02 9.80 -11.46
C LEU A 122 -1.17 9.08 -12.80
N LEU A 123 -2.24 9.38 -13.55
CA LEU A 123 -2.43 8.89 -14.91
C LEU A 123 -1.24 9.26 -15.81
N LYS A 124 -0.74 10.50 -15.69
CA LYS A 124 0.43 10.93 -16.46
C LYS A 124 1.69 10.14 -16.11
N LEU A 125 1.90 9.81 -14.84
CA LEU A 125 3.01 8.96 -14.42
C LEU A 125 2.89 7.55 -15.04
N PHE A 126 1.68 6.99 -15.06
CA PHE A 126 1.41 5.68 -15.64
C PHE A 126 1.69 5.64 -17.15
N GLU A 127 1.28 6.67 -17.89
CA GLU A 127 1.60 6.81 -19.31
C GLU A 127 3.12 6.79 -19.56
N LEU A 128 3.88 7.57 -18.77
CA LEU A 128 5.33 7.65 -18.91
C LEU A 128 6.02 6.31 -18.59
N LEU A 129 5.52 5.58 -17.59
CA LEU A 129 6.04 4.26 -17.24
C LEU A 129 5.67 3.20 -18.29
N SER A 130 4.46 3.26 -18.84
CA SER A 130 4.03 2.39 -19.92
C SER A 130 4.86 2.63 -21.18
N GLU A 131 5.14 3.89 -21.53
CA GLU A 131 6.06 4.23 -22.60
C GLU A 131 7.47 3.67 -22.35
N LEU A 132 7.95 3.71 -21.09
CA LEU A 132 9.24 3.14 -20.73
C LEU A 132 9.26 1.63 -20.90
N THR A 133 8.19 0.92 -20.48
CA THR A 133 8.04 -0.52 -20.67
C THR A 133 8.15 -0.89 -22.14
N VAL A 134 7.38 -0.24 -23.02
CA VAL A 134 7.39 -0.49 -24.46
C VAL A 134 8.78 -0.27 -25.05
N ARG A 135 9.46 0.82 -24.69
CA ARG A 135 10.80 1.12 -25.22
C ARG A 135 11.88 0.14 -24.75
N LEU A 136 11.77 -0.38 -23.52
CA LEU A 136 12.71 -1.36 -23.00
C LEU A 136 12.46 -2.76 -23.59
N ALA A 137 11.20 -3.11 -23.86
CA ALA A 137 10.84 -4.37 -24.50
C ALA A 137 11.15 -4.39 -26.00
N LEU A 138 10.95 -3.27 -26.70
CA LEU A 138 11.03 -3.16 -28.15
C LEU A 138 11.94 -2.00 -28.60
N PRO A 139 13.25 -2.03 -28.29
CA PRO A 139 14.16 -0.90 -28.51
C PRO A 139 14.32 -0.48 -29.98
N THR A 140 14.11 -1.41 -30.91
CA THR A 140 14.26 -1.18 -32.36
C THR A 140 12.95 -0.80 -33.05
N LEU A 141 11.80 -1.17 -32.47
CA LEU A 141 10.47 -0.97 -33.07
C LEU A 141 9.70 0.19 -32.43
N ALA A 142 10.10 0.64 -31.24
CA ALA A 142 9.44 1.76 -30.59
C ALA A 142 9.69 3.07 -31.37
N PRO A 143 8.64 3.73 -31.90
CA PRO A 143 8.80 5.01 -32.56
C PRO A 143 9.43 6.02 -31.61
N ARG A 144 10.23 6.95 -32.14
CA ARG A 144 10.75 8.07 -31.36
C ARG A 144 9.55 8.88 -30.86
N SER A 145 9.24 8.81 -29.56
CA SER A 145 8.16 9.64 -29.01
C SER A 145 8.54 11.12 -29.06
N ARG A 146 7.59 12.01 -28.73
CA ARG A 146 7.85 13.46 -28.63
C ARG A 146 9.00 13.80 -27.68
N LEU A 147 9.31 12.93 -26.71
CA LEU A 147 10.42 13.10 -25.78
C LEU A 147 11.77 12.63 -26.36
N GLY A 148 11.81 12.02 -27.54
CA GLY A 148 13.04 11.52 -28.16
C GLY A 148 13.46 10.15 -27.61
N GLY A 149 14.62 10.06 -26.96
CA GLY A 149 15.21 8.80 -26.45
C GLY A 149 14.76 8.42 -25.03
N VAL A 150 15.36 7.35 -24.48
CA VAL A 150 15.05 6.84 -23.12
C VAL A 150 15.49 7.81 -22.01
N ARG A 151 16.59 8.54 -22.19
CA ARG A 151 17.12 9.46 -21.17
C ARG A 151 16.14 10.62 -20.85
N PRO A 152 15.57 11.33 -21.84
CA PRO A 152 14.48 12.27 -21.60
C PRO A 152 13.27 11.67 -20.88
N LEU A 153 12.94 10.40 -21.14
CA LEU A 153 11.83 9.73 -20.47
C LEU A 153 12.09 9.52 -18.97
N TYR A 154 13.31 9.16 -18.58
CA TYR A 154 13.67 9.13 -17.15
C TYR A 154 13.55 10.49 -16.48
N GLN A 155 13.93 11.57 -17.16
CA GLN A 155 13.77 12.92 -16.64
C GLN A 155 12.28 13.28 -16.48
N ALA A 156 11.44 12.94 -17.46
CA ALA A 156 10.01 13.16 -17.40
C ALA A 156 9.36 12.42 -16.22
N ILE A 157 9.69 11.14 -16.02
CA ILE A 157 9.22 10.35 -14.87
C ILE A 157 9.67 10.99 -13.55
N THR A 158 10.93 11.38 -13.45
CA THR A 158 11.48 12.01 -12.23
C THR A 158 10.77 13.33 -11.93
N ASN A 159 10.55 14.16 -12.94
CA ASN A 159 9.83 15.43 -12.80
C ASN A 159 8.39 15.20 -12.37
N GLN A 160 7.71 14.20 -12.94
CA GLN A 160 6.32 13.87 -12.58
C GLN A 160 6.20 13.40 -11.13
N ILE A 161 7.12 12.54 -10.68
CA ILE A 161 7.21 12.12 -9.26
C ILE A 161 7.44 13.33 -8.35
N ALA A 162 8.30 14.27 -8.76
CA ALA A 162 8.54 15.49 -7.99
C ALA A 162 7.30 16.38 -7.89
N LEU A 163 6.49 16.48 -8.96
CA LEU A 163 5.21 17.19 -8.95
C LEU A 163 4.22 16.56 -7.97
N LEU A 164 4.06 15.24 -8.01
CA LEU A 164 3.20 14.50 -7.06
C LEU A 164 3.62 14.73 -5.61
N ARG A 165 4.92 14.72 -5.32
CA ARG A 165 5.45 15.01 -3.97
C ARG A 165 5.14 16.42 -3.50
N ARG A 166 5.23 17.42 -4.39
CA ARG A 166 4.86 18.80 -4.05
C ARG A 166 3.36 18.93 -3.76
N ALA A 167 2.53 18.09 -4.36
CA ALA A 167 1.10 17.97 -4.04
C ALA A 167 0.82 17.15 -2.76
N GLY A 168 1.86 16.78 -2.00
CA GLY A 168 1.71 15.98 -0.78
C GLY A 168 1.47 14.49 -1.02
N ILE A 169 1.65 14.00 -2.25
CA ILE A 169 1.48 12.58 -2.59
C ILE A 169 2.84 11.90 -2.57
N ALA A 170 2.95 10.85 -1.77
CA ALA A 170 4.12 9.99 -1.75
C ALA A 170 3.86 8.69 -2.50
N LEU A 171 4.93 8.15 -3.08
CA LEU A 171 4.91 6.96 -3.91
C LEU A 171 5.89 5.94 -3.36
N VAL A 172 5.44 4.69 -3.26
CA VAL A 172 6.29 3.52 -3.04
C VAL A 172 6.10 2.54 -4.19
N CYS A 173 7.12 1.74 -4.46
CA CYS A 173 7.08 0.73 -5.51
C CYS A 173 7.63 -0.61 -5.02
N GLY A 174 7.11 -1.69 -5.60
CA GLY A 174 7.55 -3.06 -5.37
C GLY A 174 7.29 -3.93 -6.60
N VAL A 175 7.71 -5.18 -6.51
CA VAL A 175 7.39 -6.20 -7.52
C VAL A 175 6.80 -7.39 -6.79
N LEU A 176 5.60 -7.79 -7.19
CA LEU A 176 5.00 -9.06 -6.78
C LEU A 176 5.48 -10.13 -7.78
N HIS A 177 6.00 -11.25 -7.26
CA HIS A 177 6.41 -12.39 -8.06
C HIS A 177 5.45 -13.55 -7.82
N GLU A 178 4.79 -13.99 -8.88
CA GLU A 178 3.82 -15.09 -8.90
C GLU A 178 4.32 -16.12 -9.94
N PRO A 179 5.27 -17.00 -9.58
CA PRO A 179 5.95 -17.87 -10.56
C PRO A 179 5.01 -18.84 -11.29
N GLU A 180 3.87 -19.15 -10.68
CA GLU A 180 2.85 -20.06 -11.20
C GLU A 180 1.85 -19.37 -12.16
N ARG A 181 1.95 -18.04 -12.34
CA ARG A 181 1.03 -17.25 -13.16
C ARG A 181 1.73 -16.62 -14.36
N ASP A 182 0.96 -16.33 -15.41
CA ASP A 182 1.38 -15.49 -16.53
C ASP A 182 0.57 -14.18 -16.52
N PRO A 183 1.20 -13.00 -16.31
CA PRO A 183 2.64 -12.79 -16.13
C PRO A 183 3.17 -13.25 -14.76
N GLN A 184 4.44 -13.65 -14.72
CA GLN A 184 5.07 -14.05 -13.45
C GLN A 184 5.45 -12.89 -12.52
N ARG A 185 5.41 -11.65 -13.02
CA ARG A 185 5.87 -10.46 -12.30
C ARG A 185 4.94 -9.27 -12.55
N TYR A 186 4.42 -8.73 -11.46
CA TYR A 186 3.56 -7.56 -11.44
C TYR A 186 4.29 -6.41 -10.76
N ALA A 187 4.43 -5.28 -11.46
CA ALA A 187 4.93 -4.06 -10.85
C ALA A 187 3.82 -3.41 -10.03
N VAL A 188 4.10 -3.12 -8.77
CA VAL A 188 3.15 -2.46 -7.88
C VAL A 188 3.66 -1.06 -7.60
N ILE A 189 2.84 -0.05 -7.87
CA ILE A 189 3.06 1.33 -7.44
C ILE A 189 1.90 1.72 -6.55
N ALA A 190 2.21 2.13 -5.32
CA ALA A 190 1.21 2.64 -4.41
C ALA A 190 1.43 4.13 -4.16
N ALA A 191 0.33 4.88 -4.11
CA ALA A 191 0.35 6.29 -3.77
C ALA A 191 -0.59 6.58 -2.60
N GLY A 192 -0.22 7.56 -1.80
CA GLY A 192 -1.04 8.04 -0.69
C GLY A 192 -0.69 9.47 -0.34
N HIS A 193 -1.69 10.19 0.18
CA HIS A 193 -1.48 11.53 0.73
C HIS A 193 -0.69 11.44 2.05
N LEU A 194 0.40 12.20 2.15
CA LEU A 194 1.21 12.29 3.37
C LEU A 194 0.42 12.82 4.58
N ALA A 195 -0.64 13.58 4.33
CA ALA A 195 -1.55 14.06 5.36
C ALA A 195 -2.35 12.92 6.02
N VAL A 196 -2.67 11.87 5.25
CA VAL A 196 -3.48 10.74 5.71
C VAL A 196 -2.60 9.57 6.13
N ASP A 197 -1.51 9.30 5.40
CA ASP A 197 -0.49 8.32 5.77
C ASP A 197 0.91 8.93 5.75
N PRO A 198 1.36 9.54 6.87
CA PRO A 198 2.70 10.13 6.98
C PRO A 198 3.83 9.10 6.84
N GLY A 199 3.55 7.82 7.11
CA GLY A 199 4.53 6.73 7.14
C GLY A 199 4.82 6.10 5.79
N ILE A 200 4.05 6.43 4.75
CA ILE A 200 4.12 5.80 3.42
C ILE A 200 5.55 5.75 2.85
N GLN A 201 6.36 6.80 2.99
CA GLN A 201 7.75 6.82 2.49
C GLN A 201 8.72 5.93 3.28
N THR A 202 8.31 5.44 4.44
CA THR A 202 9.12 4.55 5.28
C THR A 202 8.65 3.10 5.22
N ARG A 203 7.48 2.84 4.61
CA ARG A 203 6.94 1.50 4.44
C ARG A 203 7.94 0.59 3.73
N LYS A 204 8.02 -0.64 4.24
CA LYS A 204 8.83 -1.73 3.68
C LYS A 204 7.98 -2.82 3.06
N LEU A 205 6.68 -2.82 3.37
CA LEU A 205 5.74 -3.85 2.98
C LEU A 205 4.39 -3.21 2.66
N LEU A 206 3.73 -3.72 1.63
CA LEU A 206 2.31 -3.53 1.38
C LEU A 206 1.60 -4.87 1.52
N ILE A 207 0.38 -4.80 2.03
CA ILE A 207 -0.55 -5.93 2.12
C ILE A 207 -1.67 -5.58 1.15
N LEU A 208 -1.84 -6.40 0.11
CA LEU A 208 -2.79 -6.16 -0.97
C LEU A 208 -3.66 -7.40 -1.17
N ASP A 209 -4.83 -7.21 -1.78
CA ASP A 209 -5.60 -8.31 -2.33
C ASP A 209 -4.97 -8.74 -3.67
N ARG A 210 -4.64 -10.03 -3.80
CA ARG A 210 -4.04 -10.62 -5.00
C ARG A 210 -4.90 -10.38 -6.23
N ARG A 211 -6.23 -10.36 -6.10
CA ARG A 211 -7.17 -10.18 -7.22
C ARG A 211 -7.06 -8.78 -7.80
N GLU A 212 -6.88 -7.76 -6.97
CA GLU A 212 -6.67 -6.37 -7.40
C GLU A 212 -5.34 -6.20 -8.16
N VAL A 213 -4.34 -7.03 -7.85
CA VAL A 213 -3.02 -6.98 -8.48
C VAL A 213 -2.95 -7.81 -9.75
N THR A 214 -3.53 -9.01 -9.72
CA THR A 214 -3.42 -9.98 -10.82
C THR A 214 -4.54 -9.87 -11.84
N GLY A 215 -5.65 -9.18 -11.52
CA GLY A 215 -6.79 -8.99 -12.41
C GLY A 215 -7.68 -10.24 -12.57
N THR A 216 -7.34 -11.35 -11.92
CA THR A 216 -8.17 -12.56 -11.93
C THR A 216 -9.20 -12.49 -10.82
N TRP A 217 -10.45 -12.25 -11.22
CA TRP A 217 -11.63 -12.73 -10.51
C TRP A 217 -11.85 -14.16 -11.00
N GLU A 218 -11.03 -15.11 -10.59
CA GLU A 218 -11.31 -16.50 -10.96
C GLU A 218 -12.59 -16.90 -10.23
N THR A 219 -13.67 -16.98 -11.02
CA THR A 219 -14.70 -17.99 -10.90
C THR A 219 -14.03 -19.31 -10.58
N GLU A 220 -13.91 -19.62 -9.29
CA GLU A 220 -13.86 -21.01 -8.86
C GLU A 220 -15.19 -21.62 -9.29
N SER A 221 -15.17 -22.22 -10.47
CA SER A 221 -16.15 -23.20 -10.88
C SER A 221 -16.26 -24.20 -9.75
N LEU A 222 -17.45 -24.24 -9.15
CA LEU A 222 -17.92 -25.36 -8.36
C LEU A 222 -17.90 -26.60 -9.28
N ASP A 223 -16.85 -27.40 -9.16
CA ASP A 223 -16.87 -28.81 -9.53
C ASP A 223 -17.25 -29.65 -8.29
#